data_AF-A0AA90XUE9-F1
#
_entry.id   AF-A0AA90XUE9-F1
#
_cell.length_a   1.000
_cell.length_b   1.000
_cell.length_c   1.000
_cell.angle_alpha   90.00
_cell.angle_beta   90.00
_cell.angle_gamma   90.00
#
_symmetry.space_group_name_H-M   'P 1'
#
loop_
_entity.id
_entity.type
_entity.pdbx_description
1 polymer ?
#
loop_
_entity_poly.entity_id
_entity_poly.type
_entity_poly.pdbx_seq_one_letter_code
_entity_poly.pdbx_strand_id
1 'polypeptide(L)'
;MRQTILDSKLARIASDAGDPDLLIHIQDACRKKQAFCFSAEDAVIVLRPRMKEGIPYVVVWLGISSGQQGLVKYTPEVQSLTRMIGGRWAEFYTARKGFIRIARRLGFERLADEGGLMKFKIPI
;
A
#
# COMPACT_ATOMS: atom_id res chain seq x y z
N MET A 1 12.07 -2.35 20.31
CA MET A 1 12.56 -3.11 19.13
C MET A 1 11.60 -3.08 17.93
N ARG A 2 10.31 -3.45 18.07
CA ARG A 2 9.39 -3.47 16.91
C ARG A 2 9.07 -2.09 16.33
N GLN A 3 8.90 -1.07 17.16
CA GLN A 3 8.69 0.32 16.71
C GLN A 3 9.86 0.79 15.82
N THR A 4 11.09 0.56 16.27
CA THR A 4 12.32 0.89 15.53
C THR A 4 12.40 0.21 14.15
N ILE A 5 11.89 -1.02 14.02
CA ILE A 5 11.81 -1.74 12.73
C ILE A 5 10.78 -1.08 11.81
N LEU A 6 9.63 -0.65 12.34
CA LEU A 6 8.61 0.04 11.54
C LEU A 6 9.12 1.42 11.08
N ASP A 7 9.77 2.17 11.98
CA ASP A 7 10.31 3.50 11.68
C ASP A 7 11.40 3.43 10.59
N SER A 8 12.32 2.46 10.70
CA SER A 8 13.36 2.25 9.67
C SER A 8 12.78 1.81 8.32
N LYS A 9 11.75 0.98 8.31
CA LYS A 9 11.05 0.60 7.06
C LYS A 9 10.28 1.77 6.46
N LEU A 10 9.69 2.63 7.28
CA LEU A 10 9.00 3.83 6.83
C LEU A 10 9.99 4.80 6.16
N ALA A 11 11.11 5.09 6.81
CA ALA A 11 12.16 5.94 6.25
C ALA A 11 12.68 5.40 4.92
N ARG A 12 12.84 4.07 4.82
CA ARG A 12 13.22 3.43 3.56
C ARG A 12 12.16 3.61 2.47
N ILE A 13 10.87 3.46 2.78
CA ILE A 13 9.81 3.64 1.79
C ILE A 13 9.77 5.09 1.29
N ALA A 14 9.90 6.07 2.18
CA ALA A 14 9.96 7.49 1.81
C ALA A 14 11.14 7.77 0.85
N SER A 15 12.32 7.24 1.18
CA SER A 15 13.50 7.35 0.30
C SER A 15 13.33 6.61 -1.03
N ASP A 16 12.85 5.36 -1.02
CA ASP A 16 12.63 4.54 -2.21
C ASP A 16 11.57 5.18 -3.14
N ALA A 17 10.60 5.90 -2.57
CA ALA A 17 9.55 6.62 -3.30
C ALA A 17 9.98 8.02 -3.78
N GLY A 18 11.14 8.52 -3.34
CA GLY A 18 11.57 9.89 -3.60
C GLY A 18 10.69 10.96 -2.95
N ASP A 19 9.95 10.59 -1.88
CA ASP A 19 9.03 11.48 -1.17
C ASP A 19 9.49 11.62 0.30
N PRO A 20 10.34 12.61 0.63
CA PRO A 20 10.80 12.83 1.99
C PRO A 20 9.68 13.25 2.95
N ASP A 21 8.59 13.82 2.42
CA ASP A 21 7.43 14.32 3.17
C ASP A 21 6.27 13.31 3.22
N LEU A 22 6.51 12.06 2.78
CA LEU A 22 5.49 11.01 2.69
C LEU A 22 4.66 10.86 3.97
N LEU A 23 5.31 10.92 5.14
CA LEU A 23 4.61 10.79 6.42
C LEU A 23 3.68 11.97 6.68
N ILE A 24 4.11 13.19 6.35
CA ILE A 24 3.30 14.41 6.49
C ILE A 24 2.09 14.31 5.56
N HIS A 25 2.30 13.91 4.30
CA HIS A 25 1.23 13.69 3.33
C HIS A 25 0.20 12.67 3.80
N ILE A 26 0.65 11.55 4.37
CA ILE A 26 -0.22 10.50 4.92
C ILE A 26 -1.00 11.04 6.13
N GLN A 27 -0.34 11.70 7.08
CA GLN A 27 -0.98 12.24 8.27
C GLN A 27 -2.06 13.26 7.91
N ASP A 28 -1.75 14.17 6.99
CA ASP A 28 -2.70 15.18 6.51
C ASP A 28 -3.89 14.54 5.78
N ALA A 29 -3.64 13.55 4.94
CA ALA A 29 -4.72 12.83 4.27
C ALA A 29 -5.62 12.08 5.26
N CYS A 30 -5.03 11.44 6.28
CA CYS A 30 -5.78 10.80 7.36
C CYS A 30 -6.63 11.82 8.14
N ARG A 31 -6.05 12.97 8.52
CA ARG A 31 -6.78 14.07 9.20
C ARG A 31 -7.94 14.59 8.37
N LYS A 32 -7.76 14.69 7.05
CA LYS A 32 -8.78 15.15 6.10
C LYS A 32 -9.74 14.04 5.66
N LYS A 33 -9.67 12.84 6.26
CA LYS A 33 -10.50 11.67 5.92
C LYS A 33 -10.38 11.23 4.46
N GLN A 34 -9.22 11.47 3.85
CA GLN A 34 -8.88 11.10 2.48
C GLN A 34 -8.07 9.80 2.41
N ALA A 35 -7.50 9.36 3.54
CA ALA A 35 -6.83 8.08 3.71
C ALA A 35 -7.17 7.51 5.10
N PHE A 36 -7.00 6.21 5.26
CA PHE A 36 -7.36 5.48 6.48
C PHE A 36 -6.18 4.60 6.90
N CYS A 37 -5.73 4.77 8.13
CA CYS A 37 -4.62 4.02 8.71
C CYS A 37 -5.16 2.85 9.53
N PHE A 38 -4.68 1.65 9.22
CA PHE A 38 -4.97 0.41 9.92
C PHE A 38 -3.68 -0.10 10.54
N SER A 39 -3.69 -0.28 11.86
CA SER A 39 -2.57 -0.83 12.61
C SER A 39 -2.90 -2.22 13.14
N ALA A 40 -1.87 -3.07 13.13
CA ALA A 40 -1.86 -4.38 13.76
C ALA A 40 -0.54 -4.52 14.55
N GLU A 41 -0.43 -5.59 15.34
CA GLU A 41 0.75 -5.84 16.19
C GLU A 41 2.07 -5.86 15.38
N ASP A 42 2.02 -6.35 14.13
CA ASP A 42 3.18 -6.50 13.25
C ASP A 42 3.08 -5.73 11.93
N ALA A 43 2.09 -4.83 11.77
CA ALA A 43 1.92 -4.09 10.51
C ALA A 43 1.23 -2.72 10.65
N VAL A 44 1.52 -1.86 9.68
CA VAL A 44 0.82 -0.60 9.43
C VAL A 44 0.47 -0.54 7.96
N ILE A 45 -0.80 -0.29 7.66
CA ILE A 45 -1.34 -0.19 6.31
C ILE A 45 -2.13 1.10 6.19
N VAL A 46 -1.83 1.90 5.17
CA VAL A 46 -2.59 3.11 4.85
C VAL A 46 -3.29 2.90 3.53
N LEU A 47 -4.62 2.94 3.56
CA LEU A 47 -5.47 2.80 2.39
C LEU A 47 -6.03 4.16 1.98
N ARG A 48 -5.90 4.49 0.70
CA ARG A 48 -6.41 5.72 0.12
C ARG A 48 -7.46 5.39 -0.94
N PRO A 49 -8.76 5.59 -0.64
CA PRO A 49 -9.81 5.46 -1.65
C PRO A 49 -9.61 6.45 -2.79
N ARG A 50 -9.86 6.01 -4.02
CA ARG A 50 -9.73 6.78 -5.25
C ARG A 50 -10.86 6.44 -6.22
N MET A 51 -11.00 7.28 -7.24
CA MET A 51 -11.93 7.08 -8.34
C MET A 51 -11.17 7.17 -9.65
N LYS A 52 -11.42 6.24 -10.57
CA LYS A 52 -10.94 6.32 -11.95
C LYS A 52 -12.11 6.04 -12.87
N GLU A 53 -12.45 7.01 -13.74
CA GLU A 53 -13.57 6.89 -14.69
C GLU A 53 -14.89 6.50 -14.01
N GLY A 54 -15.16 7.06 -12.84
CA GLY A 54 -16.37 6.73 -12.05
C GLY A 54 -16.31 5.39 -11.32
N ILE A 55 -15.22 4.64 -11.43
CA ILE A 55 -15.03 3.36 -10.75
C ILE A 55 -14.17 3.56 -9.49
N PRO A 56 -14.68 3.21 -8.30
CA PRO A 56 -13.89 3.27 -7.07
C PRO A 56 -12.80 2.20 -7.05
N TYR A 57 -11.67 2.57 -6.48
CA TYR A 57 -10.55 1.67 -6.22
C TYR A 57 -9.77 2.15 -5.00
N VAL A 58 -8.85 1.33 -4.48
CA VAL A 58 -8.03 1.67 -3.32
C VAL A 58 -6.56 1.69 -3.69
N VAL A 59 -5.83 2.73 -3.29
CA VAL A 59 -4.37 2.69 -3.29
C VAL A 59 -3.90 2.25 -1.91
N VAL A 60 -3.13 1.15 -1.85
CA VAL A 60 -2.32 0.82 -0.66
C VAL A 60 -1.13 1.77 -0.67
N TRP A 61 -1.30 2.92 -0.03
CA TRP A 61 -0.34 4.02 -0.06
C TRP A 61 0.88 3.72 0.80
N LEU A 62 0.67 3.02 1.92
CA LEU A 62 1.73 2.50 2.76
C LEU A 62 1.39 1.08 3.18
N GLY A 63 2.38 0.19 3.10
CA GLY A 63 2.28 -1.18 3.63
C GLY A 63 3.60 -1.58 4.26
N ILE A 64 3.65 -1.59 5.58
CA ILE A 64 4.82 -2.02 6.35
C ILE A 64 4.40 -3.20 7.23
N SER A 65 5.18 -4.27 7.21
CA SER A 65 5.07 -5.34 8.18
C SER A 65 6.43 -5.74 8.72
N SER A 66 6.53 -6.04 10.00
CA SER A 66 7.73 -6.63 10.62
C SER A 66 7.80 -8.15 10.44
N GLY A 67 6.69 -8.81 10.08
CA GLY A 67 6.61 -10.24 9.78
C GLY A 67 7.10 -10.63 8.38
N GLN A 68 7.44 -11.90 8.19
CA GLN A 68 7.95 -12.42 6.90
C GLN A 68 6.89 -12.57 5.81
N GLN A 69 5.60 -12.63 6.17
CA GLN A 69 4.49 -12.89 5.23
C GLN A 69 3.44 -11.77 5.22
N GLY A 70 3.83 -10.52 5.52
CA GLY A 70 2.89 -9.40 5.62
C GLY A 70 1.98 -9.24 4.40
N LEU A 71 2.50 -9.41 3.18
CA LEU A 71 1.66 -9.36 1.97
C LEU A 71 0.58 -10.44 1.97
N VAL A 72 0.94 -11.70 2.23
CA VAL A 72 -0.03 -12.81 2.23
C VAL A 72 -1.06 -12.63 3.34
N LYS A 73 -0.60 -12.24 4.53
CA LYS A 73 -1.43 -12.05 5.72
C LYS A 73 -2.45 -10.93 5.55
N TYR A 74 -2.04 -9.80 4.96
CA TYR A 74 -2.86 -8.58 4.95
C TYR A 74 -3.57 -8.28 3.63
N THR A 75 -3.18 -8.93 2.52
CA THR A 75 -3.89 -8.76 1.24
C THR A 75 -5.38 -9.10 1.34
N PRO A 76 -5.83 -10.18 2.00
CA PRO A 76 -7.26 -10.48 2.14
C PRO A 76 -8.05 -9.34 2.81
N GLU A 77 -7.46 -8.70 3.82
CA GLU A 77 -8.09 -7.57 4.52
C GLU A 77 -8.19 -6.34 3.61
N VAL A 78 -7.13 -6.04 2.86
CA VAL A 78 -7.15 -4.97 1.84
C VAL A 78 -8.25 -5.24 0.81
N GLN A 79 -8.38 -6.49 0.35
CA GLN A 79 -9.41 -6.88 -0.61
C GLN A 79 -10.82 -6.71 -0.03
N SER A 80 -11.02 -7.11 1.23
CA SER A 80 -12.29 -6.95 1.96
C SER A 80 -12.67 -5.47 2.09
N LEU A 81 -11.76 -4.64 2.60
CA LEU A 81 -11.97 -3.19 2.78
C LEU A 81 -12.25 -2.48 1.46
N THR A 82 -11.53 -2.86 0.40
CA THR A 82 -11.76 -2.34 -0.94
C THR A 82 -13.16 -2.71 -1.44
N ARG A 83 -13.59 -3.96 -1.27
CA ARG A 83 -14.93 -4.42 -1.68
C ARG A 83 -16.04 -3.69 -0.93
N MET A 84 -15.86 -3.45 0.38
CA MET A 84 -16.86 -2.78 1.22
C MET A 84 -17.18 -1.36 0.75
N ILE A 85 -16.22 -0.65 0.15
CA ILE A 85 -16.44 0.69 -0.42
C ILE A 85 -16.87 0.65 -1.90
N GLY A 86 -17.24 -0.53 -2.41
CA GLY A 86 -17.61 -0.74 -3.82
C GLY A 86 -16.42 -0.82 -4.77
N GLY A 87 -15.18 -0.82 -4.25
CA GLY A 87 -13.95 -0.82 -5.02
C GLY A 87 -13.78 -2.05 -5.90
N ARG A 88 -13.27 -1.86 -7.12
CA ARG A 88 -13.09 -2.94 -8.11
C ARG A 88 -11.68 -3.51 -8.17
N TRP A 89 -10.70 -2.76 -7.66
CA TRP A 89 -9.33 -3.22 -7.48
C TRP A 89 -8.66 -2.44 -6.35
N ALA A 90 -7.57 -2.97 -5.83
CA ALA A 90 -6.59 -2.17 -5.12
C ALA A 90 -5.30 -2.07 -5.94
N GLU A 91 -4.47 -1.06 -5.70
CA GLU A 91 -3.17 -0.92 -6.34
C GLU A 91 -2.11 -0.38 -5.39
N PHE A 92 -0.84 -0.62 -5.70
CA PHE A 92 0.28 -0.08 -4.96
C PHE A 92 1.47 0.21 -5.88
N TYR A 93 2.40 0.99 -5.35
CA TYR A 93 3.59 1.45 -6.05
C TYR A 93 4.83 1.08 -5.24
N THR A 94 5.93 0.69 -5.90
CA THR A 94 7.17 0.35 -5.19
C THR A 94 8.41 0.47 -6.07
N ALA A 95 9.56 0.84 -5.51
CA ALA A 95 10.86 0.72 -6.20
C ALA A 95 11.50 -0.68 -6.03
N ARG A 96 10.94 -1.53 -5.16
CA ARG A 96 11.57 -2.79 -4.75
C ARG A 96 11.38 -3.89 -5.77
N LYS A 97 12.37 -4.11 -6.65
CA LYS A 97 12.36 -5.12 -7.73
C LYS A 97 11.94 -6.53 -7.31
N GLY A 98 12.19 -6.92 -6.06
CA GLY A 98 11.75 -8.21 -5.49
C GLY A 98 10.24 -8.45 -5.55
N PHE A 99 9.44 -7.38 -5.63
CA PHE A 99 7.99 -7.48 -5.78
C PHE A 99 7.55 -8.08 -7.11
N ILE A 100 8.33 -7.98 -8.19
CA ILE A 100 7.94 -8.54 -9.51
C ILE A 100 7.62 -10.04 -9.39
N ARG A 101 8.49 -10.79 -8.72
CA ARG A 101 8.33 -12.23 -8.53
C ARG A 101 7.22 -12.55 -7.53
N ILE A 102 7.08 -11.76 -6.47
CA ILE A 102 6.07 -11.98 -5.42
C ILE A 102 4.67 -11.67 -5.95
N ALA A 103 4.50 -10.53 -6.63
CA ALA A 103 3.27 -10.11 -7.28
C ALA A 103 2.72 -11.19 -8.20
N ARG A 104 3.57 -11.77 -9.07
CA ARG A 104 3.19 -12.88 -9.93
C ARG A 104 2.66 -14.10 -9.16
N ARG A 105 3.32 -14.47 -8.05
CA ARG A 105 2.89 -15.61 -7.20
C ARG A 105 1.55 -15.34 -6.49
N LEU A 106 1.25 -14.09 -6.19
CA LEU A 106 0.01 -13.66 -5.53
C LEU A 106 -1.11 -13.31 -6.53
N GLY A 107 -0.89 -13.51 -7.83
CA GLY A 107 -1.89 -13.18 -8.85
C GLY A 107 -2.08 -11.68 -9.08
N PHE A 108 -1.14 -10.84 -8.65
CA PHE A 108 -1.22 -9.39 -8.88
C PHE A 108 -0.83 -9.08 -10.32
N GLU A 109 -1.57 -8.15 -10.93
CA GLU A 109 -1.36 -7.69 -12.29
C GLU A 109 -0.30 -6.58 -12.31
N ARG A 110 0.68 -6.72 -13.19
CA ARG A 110 1.69 -5.68 -13.43
C ARG A 110 1.13 -4.64 -14.40
N LEU A 111 1.04 -3.38 -13.96
CA LEU A 111 0.67 -2.26 -14.81
C LEU A 111 1.91 -1.47 -15.29
N ALA A 112 1.68 -0.52 -16.19
CA ALA A 112 2.72 0.43 -16.59
C ALA A 112 3.27 1.19 -15.38
N ASP A 113 4.58 1.38 -15.35
CA ASP A 113 5.29 2.16 -14.35
C ASP A 113 4.77 3.61 -14.34
N GLU A 114 4.76 4.22 -13.16
CA GLU A 114 4.22 5.57 -12.95
C GLU A 114 5.08 6.27 -11.91
N GLY A 115 5.52 7.49 -12.21
CA GLY A 115 6.41 8.26 -11.32
C GLY A 115 7.76 7.57 -11.03
N GLY A 116 8.28 6.76 -11.96
CA GLY A 116 9.50 5.97 -11.76
C GLY A 116 9.32 4.77 -10.83
N LEU A 117 8.09 4.50 -10.37
CA LEU A 117 7.76 3.39 -9.51
C LEU A 117 7.02 2.29 -10.24
N MET A 118 7.24 1.08 -9.74
CA MET A 118 6.54 -0.08 -10.21
C MET A 118 5.12 -0.10 -9.65
N LYS A 119 4.12 -0.02 -10.53
CA LYS A 119 2.68 -0.16 -10.22
C LYS A 119 2.15 -1.60 -10.33
N PHE A 120 1.43 -2.06 -9.31
CA PHE A 120 0.78 -3.37 -9.30
C PHE A 120 -0.68 -3.24 -8.88
N LYS A 121 -1.54 -4.01 -9.55
CA LYS A 121 -2.97 -4.12 -9.26
C LYS A 121 -3.27 -5.43 -8.54
N ILE A 122 -3.99 -5.33 -7.44
CA ILE A 122 -4.51 -6.42 -6.61
C ILE A 122 -5.96 -6.65 -7.03
N PRO A 123 -6.30 -7.85 -7.55
CA PRO A 123 -7.68 -8.19 -7.88
C PRO A 123 -8.53 -8.32 -6.61
N ILE A 124 -9.84 -8.07 -6.73
CA ILE A 124 -10.85 -8.19 -5.65
C ILE A 124 -11.79 -9.34 -5.95
#